data_AF-A0A2T2VZ97-F1
#
_entry.id   AF-A0A2T2VZ97-F1
#
_cell.length_a   1.000
_cell.length_b   1.000
_cell.length_c   1.000
_cell.angle_alpha   90.00
_cell.angle_beta   90.00
_cell.angle_gamma   90.00
#
_symmetry.space_group_name_H-M   'P 1'
#
loop_
_entity.id
_entity.type
_entity.pdbx_description
1 polymer ?
#
loop_
_entity_poly.entity_id
_entity_poly.type
_entity_poly.pdbx_seq_one_letter_code
_entity_poly.pdbx_strand_id
1 'polypeptide(L)'
;MALSHTILAVLSRESLSGYDISKRFEESVSCYWQASQQQIYRELGKMEQQGWVTHETVPQVGRPDKKIYGITDPGKTELARWYAEPSEPTPIREDLLVKVLATPFVSEPLLIQELHRRRQLHAARLAEYQDKEAMYKAIAHPPKTEQFRYLTLRRGMRYEQDWIDWCDEVLEVLNAAEQP
;
A
#
# COMPACT_ATOMS: atom_id res chain seq x y z
N MET A 1 1.68 -4.63 12.76
CA MET A 1 0.45 -5.45 12.74
C MET A 1 -0.57 -4.73 11.88
N ALA A 2 -0.71 -5.16 10.62
CA ALA A 2 -1.81 -4.74 9.76
C ALA A 2 -2.04 -5.75 8.64
N LEU A 3 -1.00 -6.48 8.19
CA LEU A 3 -1.13 -7.41 7.05
C LEU A 3 -2.26 -8.43 7.22
N SER A 4 -2.37 -9.11 8.36
CA SER A 4 -3.42 -10.10 8.62
C SER A 4 -4.81 -9.46 8.59
N HIS A 5 -4.99 -8.28 9.20
CA HIS A 5 -6.24 -7.52 9.18
C HIS A 5 -6.59 -6.96 7.80
N THR A 6 -5.59 -6.56 7.02
CA THR A 6 -5.76 -6.16 5.63
C THR A 6 -6.20 -7.36 4.78
N ILE A 7 -5.62 -8.54 4.99
CA ILE A 7 -6.07 -9.78 4.34
C ILE A 7 -7.51 -10.12 4.74
N LEU A 8 -7.87 -10.02 6.03
CA LEU A 8 -9.25 -10.21 6.50
C LEU A 8 -10.21 -9.20 5.86
N ALA A 9 -9.84 -7.93 5.76
CA ALA A 9 -10.64 -6.90 5.10
C ALA A 9 -10.85 -7.22 3.61
N VAL A 10 -9.83 -7.73 2.92
CA VAL A 10 -9.93 -8.18 1.52
C VAL A 10 -10.87 -9.39 1.41
N LEU A 11 -10.69 -10.40 2.26
CA LEU A 11 -11.48 -11.64 2.28
C LEU A 11 -12.91 -11.48 2.82
N SER A 12 -13.21 -10.38 3.53
CA SER A 12 -14.55 -10.09 4.06
C SER A 12 -15.62 -9.91 2.97
N ARG A 13 -15.18 -9.73 1.72
CA ARG A 13 -16.04 -9.45 0.57
C ARG A 13 -16.30 -10.69 -0.27
N GLU A 14 -15.28 -11.50 -0.46
CA GLU A 14 -15.30 -12.67 -1.33
C GLU A 14 -14.13 -13.59 -0.98
N SER A 15 -14.32 -14.89 -1.23
CA SER A 15 -13.25 -15.87 -1.12
C SER A 15 -12.31 -15.77 -2.33
N LEU A 16 -11.01 -15.75 -2.09
CA LEU A 16 -9.99 -15.46 -3.11
C LEU A 16 -8.82 -16.42 -3.00
N SER A 17 -8.12 -16.67 -4.11
CA SER A 17 -6.83 -17.36 -3.98
C SER A 17 -5.73 -16.45 -3.46
N GLY A 18 -4.65 -17.04 -2.94
CA GLY A 18 -3.46 -16.29 -2.56
C GLY A 18 -2.93 -15.39 -3.69
N TYR A 19 -3.04 -15.82 -4.94
CA TYR A 19 -2.69 -15.00 -6.10
C TYR A 19 -3.65 -13.81 -6.27
N ASP A 20 -4.96 -14.06 -6.22
CA ASP A 20 -5.97 -13.00 -6.36
C ASP A 20 -5.91 -11.99 -5.20
N ILE A 21 -5.61 -12.45 -3.98
CA ILE A 21 -5.34 -11.58 -2.82
C ILE A 21 -4.13 -10.70 -3.12
N SER A 22 -3.02 -11.28 -3.59
CA SER A 22 -1.80 -10.51 -3.93
C SER A 22 -2.09 -9.44 -4.98
N LYS A 23 -2.85 -9.79 -6.02
CA LYS A 23 -3.29 -8.84 -7.04
C LYS A 23 -4.15 -7.72 -6.46
N ARG A 24 -5.10 -8.02 -5.57
CA ARG A 24 -5.91 -7.01 -4.89
C ARG A 24 -5.08 -6.08 -4.01
N PHE A 25 -4.01 -6.59 -3.40
CA PHE A 25 -3.06 -5.77 -2.66
C PHE A 25 -2.38 -4.75 -3.58
N GLU A 26 -1.86 -5.21 -4.72
CA GLU A 26 -1.22 -4.33 -5.72
C GLU A 26 -2.19 -3.28 -6.28
N GLU A 27 -3.45 -3.66 -6.52
CA GLU A 27 -4.46 -2.78 -7.12
C GLU A 27 -5.02 -1.75 -6.12
N SER A 28 -5.42 -2.18 -4.93
CA SER A 28 -6.29 -1.39 -4.03
C SER A 28 -5.68 -1.04 -2.67
N VAL A 29 -4.56 -1.67 -2.28
CA VAL A 29 -3.97 -1.55 -0.94
C VAL A 29 -2.56 -0.96 -0.99
N SER A 30 -1.87 -1.09 -2.13
CA SER A 30 -0.48 -0.67 -2.33
C SER A 30 -0.19 0.79 -1.97
N CYS A 31 -1.22 1.65 -1.94
CA CYS A 31 -1.12 3.04 -1.48
C CYS A 31 -0.85 3.23 0.01
N TYR A 32 -1.08 2.24 0.85
CA TYR A 32 -0.84 2.33 2.28
C TYR A 32 -0.27 1.05 2.91
N TRP A 33 -0.19 -0.04 2.16
CA TRP A 33 0.45 -1.26 2.64
C TRP A 33 1.13 -2.02 1.49
N GLN A 34 2.43 -2.28 1.64
CA GLN A 34 3.18 -3.14 0.74
C GLN A 34 3.40 -4.50 1.39
N ALA A 35 3.08 -5.56 0.66
CA ALA A 35 3.40 -6.92 1.05
C ALA A 35 3.75 -7.70 -0.22
N SER A 36 4.89 -8.39 -0.19
CA SER A 36 5.24 -9.32 -1.26
C SER A 36 4.29 -10.50 -1.24
N GLN A 37 4.11 -11.14 -2.39
CA GLN A 37 3.33 -12.37 -2.51
C GLN A 37 3.79 -13.40 -1.45
N GLN A 38 5.10 -13.58 -1.27
CA GLN A 38 5.64 -14.49 -0.25
C GLN A 38 5.25 -14.09 1.19
N GLN A 39 5.17 -12.81 1.52
CA GLN A 39 4.67 -12.35 2.82
C GLN A 39 3.18 -12.70 2.98
N ILE A 40 2.37 -12.49 1.94
CA ILE A 40 0.94 -12.82 1.96
C ILE A 40 0.72 -14.32 2.19
N TYR A 41 1.41 -15.19 1.45
CA TYR A 41 1.28 -16.65 1.64
C TYR A 41 1.74 -17.12 3.02
N ARG A 42 2.85 -16.57 3.55
CA ARG A 42 3.29 -16.87 4.92
C ARG A 42 2.27 -16.41 5.95
N GLU A 43 1.66 -15.26 5.74
CA GLU A 43 0.66 -14.72 6.67
C GLU A 43 -0.65 -15.52 6.63
N LEU A 44 -1.11 -15.92 5.44
CA LEU A 44 -2.26 -16.81 5.27
C LEU A 44 -2.07 -18.12 6.06
N GLY A 45 -0.89 -18.73 6.00
CA GLY A 45 -0.61 -19.94 6.78
C GLY A 45 -0.73 -19.75 8.30
N LYS A 46 -0.34 -18.58 8.83
CA LYS A 46 -0.55 -18.25 10.26
C LYS A 46 -2.02 -18.02 10.57
N MET A 47 -2.73 -17.31 9.70
CA MET A 47 -4.15 -17.02 9.87
C MET A 47 -4.99 -18.29 9.85
N GLU A 48 -4.61 -19.30 9.05
CA GLU A 48 -5.21 -20.64 9.08
C GLU A 48 -4.98 -21.34 10.42
N GLN A 49 -3.75 -21.30 10.95
CA GLN A 49 -3.43 -21.87 12.27
C GLN A 49 -4.21 -21.19 13.41
N GLN A 50 -4.50 -19.90 13.27
CA GLN A 50 -5.34 -19.13 14.20
C GLN A 50 -6.84 -19.36 13.99
N GLY A 51 -7.22 -20.11 12.95
CA GLY A 51 -8.62 -20.36 12.59
C GLY A 51 -9.34 -19.12 12.07
N TRP A 52 -8.64 -18.07 11.66
CA TRP A 52 -9.23 -16.83 11.13
C TRP A 52 -9.62 -16.93 9.65
N VAL A 53 -8.96 -17.82 8.92
CA VAL A 53 -9.30 -18.17 7.54
C VAL A 53 -9.29 -19.68 7.36
N THR A 54 -10.00 -20.14 6.36
CA THR A 54 -9.96 -21.52 5.88
C THR A 54 -9.69 -21.52 4.37
N HIS A 55 -9.31 -22.65 3.81
CA HIS A 55 -9.23 -22.81 2.36
C HIS A 55 -9.93 -24.05 1.85
N GLU A 56 -10.45 -23.93 0.64
CA GLU A 56 -10.83 -25.07 -0.19
C GLU A 56 -9.79 -25.26 -1.29
N THR A 57 -9.50 -26.52 -1.60
CA THR A 57 -8.58 -26.88 -2.69
C THR A 57 -9.39 -27.13 -3.95
N VAL A 58 -9.14 -26.34 -4.98
CA VAL A 58 -9.77 -26.46 -6.30
C VAL A 58 -8.79 -27.14 -7.25
N PRO A 59 -9.08 -28.36 -7.74
CA PRO A 59 -8.22 -29.08 -8.66
C PRO A 59 -7.97 -28.30 -9.95
N GLN A 60 -6.75 -28.36 -10.48
CA GLN A 60 -6.40 -27.72 -11.75
C GLN A 60 -5.70 -28.69 -12.72
N VAL A 61 -5.98 -28.55 -14.01
CA VAL A 61 -5.33 -29.35 -15.06
C VAL A 61 -4.02 -28.66 -15.49
N GLY A 62 -2.92 -29.41 -15.47
CA GLY A 62 -1.61 -28.94 -15.97
C GLY A 62 -0.89 -27.93 -15.07
N ARG A 63 -1.37 -27.69 -13.84
CA ARG A 63 -0.76 -26.81 -12.82
C ARG A 63 -1.17 -27.25 -11.41
N PRO A 64 -0.47 -26.81 -10.35
CA PRO A 64 -0.84 -27.13 -8.97
C PRO A 64 -2.26 -26.68 -8.61
N ASP A 65 -2.90 -27.40 -7.69
CA ASP A 65 -4.23 -27.07 -7.22
C ASP A 65 -4.30 -25.66 -6.61
N LYS A 66 -5.42 -24.97 -6.85
CA LYS A 66 -5.65 -23.60 -6.41
C LYS A 66 -6.32 -23.62 -5.04
N LYS A 67 -5.67 -23.03 -4.04
CA LYS A 67 -6.31 -22.76 -2.75
C LYS A 67 -7.18 -21.52 -2.85
N ILE A 68 -8.45 -21.63 -2.49
CA ILE A 68 -9.39 -20.53 -2.35
C ILE A 68 -9.61 -20.29 -0.86
N TYR A 69 -9.15 -19.13 -0.38
CA TYR A 69 -9.24 -18.74 1.02
C TYR A 69 -10.54 -18.00 1.28
N GLY A 70 -11.18 -18.30 2.41
CA GLY A 70 -12.36 -17.60 2.92
C GLY A 70 -12.19 -17.22 4.39
N ILE A 71 -12.82 -16.14 4.80
CA ILE A 71 -12.86 -15.71 6.21
C ILE A 71 -13.81 -16.60 7.02
N THR A 72 -13.39 -17.02 8.22
CA THR A 72 -14.21 -17.80 9.17
C THR A 72 -14.93 -16.88 10.16
N ASP A 73 -15.81 -17.43 11.00
CA ASP A 73 -16.46 -16.63 12.06
C ASP A 73 -15.48 -16.11 13.13
N PRO A 74 -14.46 -16.87 13.57
CA PRO A 74 -13.36 -16.31 14.35
C PRO A 74 -12.63 -15.17 13.64
N GLY A 75 -12.39 -15.29 12.32
CA GLY A 75 -11.76 -14.23 11.53
C GLY A 75 -12.59 -12.95 11.46
N LYS A 76 -13.92 -13.07 11.29
CA LYS A 76 -14.84 -11.92 11.34
C LYS A 76 -14.85 -11.27 12.71
N THR A 77 -14.84 -12.08 13.77
CA THR A 77 -14.80 -11.59 15.16
C THR A 77 -13.50 -10.83 15.42
N GLU A 78 -12.36 -11.34 14.96
CA GLU A 78 -11.08 -10.65 15.06
C GLU A 78 -11.08 -9.34 14.26
N LEU A 79 -11.61 -9.34 13.04
CA LEU A 79 -11.69 -8.13 12.23
C LEU A 79 -12.54 -7.05 12.91
N ALA A 80 -13.67 -7.43 13.51
CA ALA A 80 -14.52 -6.50 14.25
C ALA A 80 -13.85 -5.98 15.53
N ARG A 81 -13.13 -6.84 16.26
CA ARG A 81 -12.34 -6.47 17.43
C ARG A 81 -11.28 -5.44 17.06
N TRP A 82 -10.48 -5.71 16.03
CA TRP A 82 -9.43 -4.81 15.55
C TRP A 82 -9.99 -3.49 15.01
N TYR A 83 -11.13 -3.53 14.31
CA TYR A 83 -11.81 -2.32 13.82
C TYR A 83 -12.22 -1.37 14.95
N ALA A 84 -12.50 -1.90 16.15
CA ALA A 84 -12.86 -1.11 17.32
C ALA A 84 -11.64 -0.53 18.07
N GLU A 85 -10.42 -0.94 17.73
CA GLU A 85 -9.20 -0.40 18.34
C GLU A 85 -8.84 0.97 17.73
N PRO A 86 -8.32 1.92 18.53
CA PRO A 86 -7.83 3.17 18.00
C PRO A 86 -6.62 2.94 17.07
N SER A 87 -6.58 3.66 15.96
CA SER A 87 -5.43 3.69 15.07
C SER A 87 -4.48 4.81 15.46
N GLU A 88 -3.23 4.48 15.77
CA GLU A 88 -2.18 5.47 16.06
C GLU A 88 -1.44 5.90 14.77
N PRO A 89 -1.00 7.17 14.66
CA PRO A 89 -0.15 7.60 13.56
C PRO A 89 1.19 6.86 13.55
N THR A 90 1.64 6.45 12.37
CA THR A 90 2.99 5.90 12.21
C THR A 90 4.00 7.05 12.05
N PRO A 91 5.12 7.06 12.79
CA PRO A 91 6.20 8.01 12.55
C PRO A 91 6.75 7.89 11.12
N ILE A 92 7.12 9.01 10.51
CA ILE A 92 7.83 9.01 9.23
C ILE A 92 9.22 8.42 9.45
N ARG A 93 9.57 7.35 8.71
CA ARG A 93 10.85 6.64 8.80
C ARG A 93 11.47 6.55 7.42
N GLU A 94 12.17 7.60 7.03
CA GLU A 94 12.59 7.83 5.65
C GLU A 94 14.06 8.18 5.57
N ASP A 95 14.84 7.32 4.90
CA ASP A 95 16.29 7.48 4.77
C ASP A 95 16.66 8.79 4.06
N LEU A 96 15.85 9.26 3.12
CA LEU A 96 16.11 10.51 2.41
C LEU A 96 16.07 11.72 3.36
N LEU A 97 15.17 11.73 4.35
CA LEU A 97 15.13 12.81 5.35
C LEU A 97 16.42 12.86 6.17
N VAL A 98 16.96 11.68 6.53
CA VAL A 98 18.25 11.58 7.23
C VAL A 98 19.41 12.06 6.35
N LYS A 99 19.37 11.74 5.04
CA LYS A 99 20.37 12.25 4.08
C LYS A 99 20.33 13.77 3.94
N VAL A 100 19.13 14.38 3.89
CA VAL A 100 18.97 15.84 3.87
C VAL A 100 19.48 16.47 5.17
N LEU A 101 19.21 15.86 6.33
CA LEU A 101 19.78 16.33 7.61
C LEU A 101 21.31 16.29 7.63
N ALA A 102 21.92 15.33 6.94
CA ALA A 102 23.37 15.16 6.85
C ALA A 102 24.05 16.07 5.82
N THR A 103 23.30 16.93 5.12
CA THR A 103 23.83 17.81 4.05
C THR A 103 25.09 18.60 4.45
N PRO A 104 25.22 19.19 5.66
CA PRO A 104 26.42 19.92 6.06
C PRO A 104 27.72 19.10 6.05
N PHE A 105 27.62 17.76 5.97
CA PHE A 105 28.74 16.83 6.04
C PHE A 105 28.98 16.07 4.72
N VAL A 106 28.13 16.25 3.70
CA VAL A 106 28.13 15.44 2.47
C VAL A 106 27.98 16.32 1.23
N SER A 107 28.51 15.86 0.10
CA SER A 107 28.44 16.55 -1.20
C SER A 107 27.00 16.73 -1.70
N GLU A 108 26.59 17.97 -1.93
CA GLU A 108 25.27 18.36 -2.44
C GLU A 108 24.91 17.74 -3.81
N PRO A 109 25.81 17.61 -4.80
CA PRO A 109 25.52 16.93 -6.06
C PRO A 109 24.96 15.50 -5.90
N LEU A 110 25.43 14.74 -4.91
CA LEU A 110 24.92 13.39 -4.64
C LEU A 110 23.49 13.44 -4.07
N LEU A 111 23.20 14.44 -3.24
CA LEU A 111 21.87 14.64 -2.69
C LEU A 111 20.88 15.09 -3.77
N ILE A 112 21.27 16.03 -4.64
CA ILE A 112 20.48 16.50 -5.78
C ILE A 112 20.10 15.33 -6.70
N GLN A 113 21.07 14.45 -7.02
CA GLN A 113 20.80 13.26 -7.82
C GLN A 113 19.78 12.34 -7.16
N GLU A 114 19.91 12.09 -5.85
CA GLU A 114 18.98 11.25 -5.11
C GLU A 114 17.58 11.87 -5.00
N LEU A 115 17.47 13.19 -4.83
CA LEU A 115 16.21 13.93 -4.80
C LEU A 115 15.47 13.80 -6.15
N HIS A 116 16.17 14.01 -7.27
CA HIS A 116 15.56 13.80 -8.59
C HIS A 116 15.10 12.36 -8.80
N ARG A 117 15.91 11.37 -8.39
CA ARG A 117 15.55 9.95 -8.48
C ARG A 117 14.31 9.64 -7.64
N ARG A 118 14.25 10.12 -6.39
CA ARG A 118 13.11 9.91 -5.48
C ARG A 118 11.85 10.59 -6.00
N ARG A 119 11.96 11.84 -6.46
CA ARG A 119 10.86 12.56 -7.11
C ARG A 119 10.28 11.80 -8.30
N GLN A 120 11.13 11.26 -9.18
CA GLN A 120 10.68 10.46 -10.33
C GLN A 120 9.92 9.19 -9.92
N LEU A 121 10.36 8.51 -8.86
CA LEU A 121 9.67 7.33 -8.35
C LEU A 121 8.27 7.67 -7.80
N HIS A 122 8.15 8.75 -7.02
CA HIS A 122 6.87 9.22 -6.50
C HIS A 122 5.95 9.69 -7.64
N ALA A 123 6.48 10.39 -8.65
CA ALA A 123 5.72 10.81 -9.83
C ALA A 123 5.19 9.61 -10.64
N ALA A 124 6.00 8.58 -10.85
CA ALA A 124 5.56 7.36 -11.53
C ALA A 124 4.44 6.66 -10.75
N ARG A 125 4.56 6.59 -9.41
CA ARG A 125 3.52 6.02 -8.56
C ARG A 125 2.23 6.84 -8.56
N LEU A 126 2.33 8.17 -8.54
CA LEU A 126 1.19 9.07 -8.63
C LEU A 126 0.43 8.86 -9.95
N ALA A 127 1.14 8.69 -11.07
CA ALA A 127 0.53 8.39 -12.36
C ALA A 127 -0.28 7.08 -12.33
N GLU A 128 0.28 6.00 -11.76
CA GLU A 128 -0.46 4.73 -11.56
C GLU A 128 -1.75 4.91 -10.74
N TYR A 129 -1.73 5.80 -9.73
CA TYR A 129 -2.92 6.10 -8.93
C TYR A 129 -3.94 6.98 -9.66
N GLN A 130 -3.50 7.89 -10.52
CA GLN A 130 -4.37 8.71 -11.36
C GLN A 130 -5.10 7.85 -12.41
N ASP A 131 -4.43 6.87 -13.00
CA ASP A 131 -5.07 5.90 -13.91
C ASP A 131 -6.19 5.11 -13.19
N LYS A 132 -5.93 4.66 -11.96
CA LYS A 132 -6.94 3.99 -11.12
C LYS A 132 -8.07 4.94 -10.73
N GLU A 133 -7.77 6.21 -10.45
CA GLU A 133 -8.79 7.20 -10.10
C GLU A 133 -9.82 7.40 -11.22
N ALA A 134 -9.38 7.36 -12.49
CA ALA A 134 -10.28 7.46 -13.64
C ALA A 134 -11.37 6.38 -13.61
N MET A 135 -11.03 5.16 -13.19
CA MET A 135 -12.00 4.05 -13.05
C MET A 135 -13.06 4.34 -11.98
N TYR A 136 -12.67 4.93 -10.84
CA TYR A 136 -13.62 5.31 -9.79
C TYR A 136 -14.52 6.47 -10.22
N LYS A 137 -13.97 7.48 -10.90
CA LYS A 137 -14.72 8.65 -11.39
C LYS A 137 -15.71 8.31 -12.51
N ALA A 138 -15.48 7.21 -13.25
CA ALA A 138 -16.41 6.74 -14.27
C ALA A 138 -17.71 6.13 -13.71
N ILE A 139 -17.76 5.84 -12.40
CA ILE A 139 -18.95 5.28 -11.75
C ILE A 139 -19.88 6.44 -11.36
N ALA A 140 -21.03 6.58 -12.04
CA ALA A 140 -21.94 7.70 -11.81
C ALA A 140 -22.52 7.77 -10.39
N HIS A 141 -22.86 6.61 -9.80
CA HIS A 141 -23.42 6.51 -8.45
C HIS A 141 -22.73 5.36 -7.69
N PRO A 142 -21.49 5.56 -7.22
CA PRO A 142 -20.73 4.50 -6.59
C PRO A 142 -21.37 4.12 -5.26
N PRO A 143 -21.55 2.82 -4.97
CA PRO A 143 -22.01 2.40 -3.66
C PRO A 143 -21.01 2.86 -2.58
N LYS A 144 -21.47 3.02 -1.34
CA LYS A 144 -20.66 3.54 -0.22
C LYS A 144 -19.33 2.80 -0.03
N THR A 145 -19.31 1.50 -0.32
CA THR A 145 -18.09 0.67 -0.27
C THR A 145 -17.05 1.03 -1.32
N GLU A 146 -17.46 1.48 -2.52
CA GLU A 146 -16.53 2.02 -3.53
C GLU A 146 -16.08 3.44 -3.18
N GLN A 147 -16.96 4.25 -2.59
CA GLN A 147 -16.58 5.59 -2.10
C GLN A 147 -15.46 5.50 -1.05
N PHE A 148 -15.53 4.58 -0.09
CA PHE A 148 -14.47 4.39 0.89
C PHE A 148 -13.14 3.92 0.28
N ARG A 149 -13.19 3.01 -0.71
CA ARG A 149 -11.98 2.61 -1.45
C ARG A 149 -11.35 3.76 -2.22
N TYR A 150 -12.17 4.59 -2.84
CA TYR A 150 -11.67 5.79 -3.51
C TYR A 150 -10.98 6.73 -2.50
N LEU A 151 -11.54 6.90 -1.30
CA LEU A 151 -10.89 7.72 -0.25
C LEU A 151 -9.53 7.17 0.19
N THR A 152 -9.34 5.84 0.24
CA THR A 152 -8.02 5.25 0.53
C THR A 152 -7.03 5.49 -0.60
N LEU A 153 -7.45 5.37 -1.87
CA LEU A 153 -6.62 5.70 -3.04
C LEU A 153 -6.21 7.17 -3.03
N ARG A 154 -7.16 8.09 -2.77
CA ARG A 154 -6.90 9.53 -2.67
C ARG A 154 -5.87 9.87 -1.59
N ARG A 155 -5.84 9.12 -0.48
CA ARG A 155 -4.81 9.33 0.55
C ARG A 155 -3.43 9.00 0.00
N GLY A 156 -3.29 7.90 -0.74
CA GLY A 156 -2.06 7.55 -1.47
C GLY A 156 -1.65 8.62 -2.47
N MET A 157 -2.57 9.11 -3.30
CA MET A 157 -2.27 10.18 -4.26
C MET A 157 -1.73 11.44 -3.57
N ARG A 158 -2.35 11.86 -2.47
CA ARG A 158 -1.86 13.01 -1.68
C ARG A 158 -0.48 12.75 -1.08
N TYR A 159 -0.21 11.52 -0.65
CA TYR A 159 1.10 11.13 -0.14
C TYR A 159 2.18 11.22 -1.23
N GLU A 160 1.93 10.68 -2.42
CA GLU A 160 2.89 10.78 -3.53
C GLU A 160 3.11 12.23 -3.98
N GLN A 161 2.05 13.04 -4.03
CA GLN A 161 2.16 14.45 -4.37
C GLN A 161 2.98 15.23 -3.34
N ASP A 162 2.71 15.02 -2.05
CA ASP A 162 3.44 15.67 -0.94
C ASP A 162 4.95 15.36 -1.00
N TRP A 163 5.33 14.13 -1.36
CA TRP A 163 6.72 13.77 -1.60
C TRP A 163 7.36 14.47 -2.80
N ILE A 164 6.62 14.65 -3.89
CA ILE A 164 7.10 15.38 -5.07
C ILE A 164 7.34 16.84 -4.70
N ASP A 165 6.35 17.47 -4.07
CA ASP A 165 6.40 18.87 -3.65
C ASP A 165 7.55 19.09 -2.67
N TRP A 166 7.74 18.19 -1.70
CA TRP A 166 8.85 18.28 -0.75
C TRP A 166 10.22 18.07 -1.40
N CYS A 167 10.35 17.16 -2.38
CA CYS A 167 11.60 17.03 -3.14
C CYS A 167 11.92 18.32 -3.91
N ASP A 168 10.92 18.95 -4.50
CA ASP A 168 11.06 20.21 -5.22
C ASP A 168 11.46 21.36 -4.28
N GLU A 169 10.84 21.44 -3.10
CA GLU A 169 11.21 22.42 -2.05
C GLU A 169 12.69 22.30 -1.65
N VAL A 170 13.19 21.08 -1.42
CA VAL A 170 14.61 20.89 -1.05
C VAL A 170 15.55 21.24 -2.21
N LEU A 171 15.18 20.88 -3.44
CA LEU A 171 15.96 21.22 -4.64
C LEU A 171 16.03 22.74 -4.84
N GLU A 172 14.94 23.47 -4.60
CA GLU A 172 14.93 24.95 -4.67
C GLU A 172 15.94 25.56 -3.69
N VAL A 173 15.99 25.07 -2.45
CA VAL A 173 16.94 25.55 -1.44
C VAL A 173 18.39 25.28 -1.85
N LEU A 174 18.69 24.09 -2.36
CA LEU A 174 20.03 23.71 -2.80
C LEU A 174 20.49 24.55 -4.00
N ASN A 175 19.61 24.80 -4.97
CA ASN A 175 19.93 25.60 -6.15
C ASN A 175 20.06 27.11 -5.83
N ALA A 176 19.36 27.60 -4.80
CA ALA A 176 19.45 29.00 -4.36
C ALA A 176 20.80 29.30 -3.68
N ALA A 177 21.41 28.31 -3.01
CA ALA A 177 22.72 28.46 -2.39
C ALA A 177 23.89 28.56 -3.40
N GLU A 178 23.67 28.17 -4.65
CA GLU A 178 24.66 28.26 -5.75
C GLU A 178 24.66 29.64 -6.46
N GLN A 179 23.75 30.56 -6.13
CA GLN A 179 23.76 31.91 -6.70
C GLN A 179 24.63 32.87 -5.87
N PRO A 180 25.71 33.44 -6.45
CA PRO A 180 26.67 34.29 -5.74
C PRO A 180 26.12 35.65 -5.31
#